data_AF-A0A3D4MD03-F1
#
_entry.id   AF-A0A3D4MD03-F1
#
_cell.length_a   1.000
_cell.length_b   1.000
_cell.length_c   1.000
_cell.angle_alpha   90.00
_cell.angle_beta   90.00
_cell.angle_gamma   90.00
#
_symmetry.space_group_name_H-M   'P 1'
#
loop_
_entity.id
_entity.type
_entity.pdbx_description
1 polymer ?
#
loop_
_entity_poly.entity_id
_entity_poly.type
_entity_poly.pdbx_seq_one_letter_code
_entity_poly.pdbx_strand_id
1 'polypeptide(L)' 'MHVLTSAEMNTLSIIGNPECCDAMPRNHLEKLYRLDLIEPGNCGPALSTKGREILFRRK' A
#
# COMPACT_ATOMS: atom_id res chain seq x y z
N MET A 1 13.09 1.45 -11.63
CA MET A 1 11.82 1.81 -10.96
C MET A 1 10.83 0.68 -11.19
N HIS A 2 10.38 -0.02 -10.15
CA HIS A 2 9.26 -0.95 -10.30
C HIS A 2 7.98 -0.13 -10.48
N VAL A 3 7.35 -0.25 -11.65
CA VAL A 3 6.09 0.43 -11.96
C VAL A 3 4.97 -0.35 -11.26
N LEU A 4 4.32 0.30 -10.28
CA LEU A 4 3.10 -0.23 -9.69
C LEU A 4 1.98 -0.15 -10.72
N THR A 5 1.18 -1.20 -10.82
CA THR A 5 -0.03 -1.17 -11.64
C THR A 5 -1.08 -0.26 -11.00
N SER A 6 -2.08 0.18 -11.77
CA SER A 6 -3.19 0.98 -11.24
C SER A 6 -3.91 0.28 -10.08
N ALA A 7 -4.02 -1.05 -10.13
CA ALA A 7 -4.65 -1.84 -9.06
C ALA A 7 -3.80 -1.87 -7.79
N GLU A 8 -2.48 -1.98 -7.91
CA GLU A 8 -1.55 -1.93 -6.77
C GLU A 8 -1.50 -0.53 -6.13
N MET A 9 -1.51 0.52 -6.95
CA MET A 9 -1.64 1.89 -6.46
C MET A 9 -2.95 2.12 -5.73
N ASN A 10 -4.05 1.55 -6.22
CA ASN A 10 -5.34 1.63 -5.53
C ASN A 10 -5.28 0.91 -4.18
N THR A 11 -4.68 -0.29 -4.11
CA THR A 11 -4.45 -1.00 -2.85
C THR A 11 -3.60 -0.16 -1.88
N LEU A 12 -2.56 0.52 -2.36
CA LEU A 12 -1.74 1.43 -1.56
C LEU A 12 -2.58 2.58 -0.97
N SER A 13 -3.45 3.19 -1.77
CA SER A 13 -4.35 4.27 -1.31
C SER A 13 -5.34 3.79 -0.25
N ILE A 14 -5.90 2.59 -0.41
CA ILE A 14 -6.85 2.00 0.55
C ILE A 14 -6.15 1.74 1.89
N ILE A 15 -4.93 1.20 1.87
CA ILE A 15 -4.11 1.00 3.10
C ILE A 15 -3.79 2.33 3.78
N GLY A 16 -3.60 3.40 3.00
CA GLY A 16 -3.43 4.75 3.51
C GLY A 16 -4.68 5.37 4.12
N ASN A 17 -5.85 4.74 3.97
CA ASN A 17 -7.11 5.23 4.50
C ASN A 17 -7.55 4.39 5.72
N PRO A 18 -7.48 4.94 6.95
CA PRO A 18 -7.81 4.21 8.17
C PRO A 18 -9.30 3.80 8.27
N GLU A 19 -10.18 4.34 7.42
CA GLU A 19 -11.60 3.99 7.40
C GLU A 19 -11.92 2.77 6.52
N CYS A 20 -10.96 2.31 5.72
CA CYS A 20 -11.21 1.31 4.68
C CYS A 20 -10.76 -0.09 5.15
N CYS A 21 -11.68 -0.82 5.78
CA CYS A 21 -11.51 -2.23 6.17
C CYS A 21 -11.91 -3.20 5.04
N ASP A 22 -11.66 -2.82 3.79
CA ASP A 22 -11.97 -3.67 2.65
C ASP A 22 -10.99 -4.86 2.56
N ALA A 23 -11.53 -6.04 2.26
CA ALA A 23 -10.74 -7.23 2.03
C ALA A 23 -9.85 -7.05 0.79
N MET A 24 -8.54 -6.93 1.01
CA MET A 24 -7.57 -6.75 -0.08
C MET A 24 -7.08 -8.08 -0.64
N PRO A 25 -6.84 -8.17 -1.96
CA PRO A 25 -6.26 -9.36 -2.56
C PRO A 25 -4.84 -9.59 -2.04
N ARG A 26 -4.60 -10.80 -1.50
CA ARG A 26 -3.33 -11.21 -0.89
C ARG A 26 -2.12 -11.01 -1.80
N ASN A 27 -2.28 -11.23 -3.11
CA ASN A 27 -1.21 -11.03 -4.10
C ASN A 27 -0.71 -9.58 -4.17
N HIS A 28 -1.60 -8.59 -4.02
CA HIS A 28 -1.18 -7.18 -4.02
C HIS A 28 -0.42 -6.86 -2.74
N LEU A 29 -0.91 -7.33 -1.59
CA LEU A 29 -0.22 -7.14 -0.31
C LEU A 29 1.19 -7.74 -0.33
N GLU A 30 1.35 -8.98 -0.77
CA GLU A 30 2.67 -9.63 -0.86
C GLU A 30 3.62 -8.84 -1.76
N LYS A 31 3.14 -8.32 -2.89
CA LYS A 31 3.96 -7.51 -3.78
C LYS A 31 4.35 -6.17 -3.14
N LEU A 32 3.42 -5.50 -2.45
CA LEU A 32 3.68 -4.24 -1.76
C LEU A 32 4.67 -4.42 -0.60
N TYR A 33 4.59 -5.54 0.14
CA TYR A 33 5.57 -5.93 1.15
C TYR A 33 6.96 -6.16 0.54
N ARG A 34 7.04 -6.92 -0.56
CA ARG A 34 8.31 -7.14 -1.28
C ARG A 34 8.96 -5.85 -1.78
N LEU A 35 8.16 -4.82 -2.04
CA LEU A 35 8.62 -3.51 -2.51
C LEU A 35 8.90 -2.52 -1.36
N ASP A 36 8.72 -2.95 -0.11
CA ASP A 36 8.91 -2.14 1.10
C ASP A 36 8.00 -0.89 1.12
N LEU A 37 6.78 -1.04 0.58
CA LEU A 37 5.81 0.05 0.50
C LEU A 37 4.78 0.00 1.63
N ILE A 38 4.62 -1.18 2.23
CA ILE A 38 3.74 -1.41 3.37
C ILE A 38 4.47 -2.26 4.41
N GLU A 39 4.08 -2.09 5.66
CA GLU A 39 4.66 -2.73 6.84
C GLU A 39 3.55 -3.29 7.75
N PRO A 40 3.83 -4.29 8.59
CA PRO A 40 2.84 -4.78 9.54
C PRO A 40 2.55 -3.71 10.60
N GLY A 41 1.29 -3.27 10.70
CA GLY A 41 0.80 -2.32 11.69
C GLY A 41 -0.16 -2.98 12.70
N ASN A 42 -0.60 -2.19 13.69
CA ASN A 42 -1.44 -2.69 14.80
C ASN A 42 -2.78 -3.30 14.38
N CYS A 43 -3.37 -2.85 13.26
CA CYS A 43 -4.68 -3.30 12.78
C CYS A 43 -4.61 -3.95 11.38
N GLY A 44 -3.43 -4.37 10.93
CA GLY A 44 -3.22 -4.88 9.56
C GLY A 44 -2.05 -4.19 8.86
N PRO A 45 -1.94 -4.31 7.52
CA PRO A 45 -0.90 -3.62 6.77
C PRO A 45 -1.04 -2.10 6.92
N ALA A 46 0.08 -1.41 7.10
CA ALA A 46 0.18 0.05 7.18
C ALA A 46 1.17 0.57 6.13
N LEU A 47 1.06 1.84 5.75
CA LEU A 47 2.00 2.45 4.80
C LEU A 47 3.37 2.67 5.43
N SER A 48 4.41 2.11 4.80
CA SER A 48 5.80 2.46 5.09
C SER A 48 6.09 3.90 4.68
N THR A 49 7.20 4.46 5.16
CA THR A 49 7.69 5.79 4.73
C THR A 49 7.76 5.90 3.21
N LYS A 50 8.28 4.86 2.54
CA LYS A 50 8.40 4.80 1.08
C LYS A 50 7.04 4.68 0.38
N GLY A 51 6.11 3.91 0.94
CA GLY A 51 4.74 3.84 0.45
C GLY A 51 4.03 5.19 0.51
N ARG A 52 4.19 5.93 1.62
CA ARG A 52 3.67 7.29 1.76
C ARG A 52 4.29 8.23 0.74
N GLU A 53 5.60 8.19 0.56
CA GLU A 53 6.24 9.00 -0.47
C GLU A 53 5.67 8.71 -1.86
N ILE A 54 5.49 7.45 -2.25
CA ILE A 54 4.90 7.12 -3.56
C ILE A 54 3.46 7.61 -3.68
N LEU A 55 2.67 7.49 -2.61
CA LEU A 55 1.27 7.91 -2.60
C LEU A 55 1.13 9.44 -2.66
N PHE A 56 1.89 10.16 -1.85
CA PHE A 56 1.72 11.60 -1.61
C PHE A 56 2.63 12.49 -2.47
N ARG A 57 3.72 11.96 -3.06
CA ARG A 57 4.61 12.72 -3.97
C ARG A 57 3.99 12.99 -5.34
N ARG A 58 2.78 12.50 -5.62
CA ARG A 58 2.01 12.79 -6.83
C ARG A 58 1.01 13.96 -6.70
N LYS A 59 1.02 14.70 -5.58
CA LYS A 59 0.25 15.95 -5.45
C LYS A 59 1.02 17.16 -5.95
#